data_AF-A0A2D3VP43-F1
#
_entry.id   AF-A0A2D3VP43-F1
#
_cell.length_a   1.000
_cell.length_b   1.000
_cell.length_c   1.000
_cell.angle_alpha   90.00
_cell.angle_beta   90.00
_cell.angle_gamma   90.00
#
_symmetry.space_group_name_H-M   'P 1'
#
loop_
_entity.id
_entity.type
_entity.pdbx_description
1 polymer ?
#
loop_
_entity_poly.entity_id
_entity_poly.type
_entity_poly.pdbx_seq_one_letter_code
_entity_poly.pdbx_strand_id
1 'polypeptide(L)'
;MISHDLLNKALTQYLGYTNNPYPCECKECIKEQYGEEVGRELVDKIEEIINVLDQLKPDWNLLSLEDSANWSKKQIHRIYPELNHDSLNALAWLFTWWWK
;
A
#
# COMPACT_ATOMS: atom_id res chain seq x y z
N MET A 1 -4.06 16.18 -11.01
CA MET A 1 -3.01 16.01 -9.98
C MET A 1 -3.67 15.48 -8.73
N ILE A 2 -3.38 14.22 -8.39
CA ILE A 2 -3.93 13.55 -7.20
C ILE A 2 -3.39 14.24 -5.94
N SER A 3 -4.27 14.55 -4.98
CA SER A 3 -3.83 15.07 -3.68
C SER A 3 -3.33 13.95 -2.78
N HIS A 4 -2.41 14.24 -1.87
CA HIS A 4 -1.87 13.25 -0.92
C HIS A 4 -3.00 12.60 -0.11
N ASP A 5 -3.95 13.40 0.41
CA ASP A 5 -5.11 12.89 1.14
C ASP A 5 -5.94 11.88 0.34
N LEU A 6 -6.12 12.15 -0.97
CA LEU A 6 -6.89 11.29 -1.85
C LEU A 6 -6.16 9.96 -2.09
N LEU A 7 -4.86 10.02 -2.38
CA LEU A 7 -4.02 8.83 -2.56
C LEU A 7 -4.03 7.95 -1.30
N ASN A 8 -3.83 8.55 -0.12
CA ASN A 8 -3.79 7.80 1.14
C ASN A 8 -5.11 7.07 1.44
N LYS A 9 -6.26 7.75 1.22
CA LYS A 9 -7.60 7.15 1.38
C LYS A 9 -7.87 6.05 0.35
N ALA A 10 -7.53 6.31 -0.91
CA ALA A 10 -7.71 5.33 -1.98
C ALA A 10 -6.85 4.09 -1.75
N LEU A 11 -5.62 4.24 -1.25
CA LEU A 11 -4.72 3.11 -0.97
C LEU A 11 -5.28 2.20 0.13
N THR A 12 -5.72 2.75 1.26
CA THR A 12 -6.27 1.93 2.35
C THR A 12 -7.56 1.24 1.92
N GLN A 13 -8.40 1.92 1.15
CA GLN A 13 -9.61 1.34 0.55
C GLN A 13 -9.26 0.25 -0.48
N TYR A 14 -8.28 0.49 -1.34
CA TYR A 14 -7.85 -0.43 -2.39
C TYR A 14 -7.41 -1.76 -1.81
N LEU A 15 -6.67 -1.73 -0.68
CA LEU A 15 -6.18 -2.93 0.01
C LEU A 15 -7.21 -3.55 0.95
N GLY A 16 -8.35 -2.88 1.18
CA GLY A 16 -9.34 -3.30 2.18
C GLY A 16 -8.83 -3.21 3.62
N TYR A 17 -7.83 -2.37 3.88
CA TYR A 17 -7.20 -2.25 5.19
C TYR A 17 -8.25 -1.85 6.26
N THR A 18 -8.19 -2.49 7.43
CA THR A 18 -9.17 -2.42 8.55
C THR A 18 -10.57 -2.97 8.29
N ASN A 19 -11.00 -3.09 7.04
CA ASN A 19 -12.32 -3.58 6.67
C ASN A 19 -12.33 -5.09 6.39
N ASN A 20 -11.19 -5.65 5.97
CA ASN A 20 -11.05 -7.06 5.62
C ASN A 20 -10.01 -7.76 6.53
N PRO A 21 -10.19 -9.07 6.80
CA PRO A 21 -9.22 -9.84 7.58
C PRO A 21 -7.94 -10.18 6.79
N TYR A 22 -7.94 -9.98 5.47
CA TYR A 22 -6.81 -10.19 4.57
C TYR A 22 -6.78 -9.10 3.48
N PRO A 23 -5.61 -8.79 2.89
CA PRO A 23 -5.52 -7.80 1.81
C PRO A 23 -6.36 -8.24 0.62
N CYS A 24 -7.21 -7.34 0.13
CA CYS A 24 -8.07 -7.60 -1.01
C CYS A 24 -8.04 -6.39 -1.92
N GLU A 25 -7.39 -6.53 -3.06
CA GLU A 25 -7.30 -5.49 -4.08
C GLU A 25 -8.65 -5.28 -4.76
N CYS A 26 -9.21 -4.07 -4.68
CA CYS A 26 -10.47 -3.73 -5.36
C CYS A 26 -10.32 -2.50 -6.26
N LYS A 27 -9.87 -2.73 -7.50
CA LYS A 27 -9.70 -1.68 -8.53
C LYS A 27 -11.04 -1.03 -8.86
N GLU A 28 -12.08 -1.85 -9.02
CA GLU A 28 -13.43 -1.43 -9.35
C GLU A 28 -14.01 -0.53 -8.26
N CYS A 29 -13.79 -0.86 -6.98
CA CYS A 29 -14.24 -0.04 -5.85
C CYS A 29 -13.64 1.38 -5.90
N ILE A 30 -12.38 1.54 -6.33
CA ILE A 30 -11.73 2.84 -6.45
C ILE A 30 -12.33 3.65 -7.62
N LYS A 31 -12.55 3.00 -8.77
CA LYS A 31 -13.17 3.66 -9.93
C LYS A 31 -14.62 4.08 -9.65
N GLU A 32 -15.40 3.24 -8.97
CA GLU A 32 -16.76 3.57 -8.56
C GLU A 32 -16.80 4.73 -7.56
N GLN A 33 -15.89 4.76 -6.59
CA GLN A 33 -15.87 5.78 -5.53
C GLN A 33 -15.38 7.15 -6.00
N TYR A 34 -14.35 7.19 -6.86
CA TYR A 34 -13.67 8.43 -7.24
C TYR A 34 -13.94 8.86 -8.69
N GLY A 35 -14.71 8.07 -9.45
CA GLY A 35 -14.97 8.27 -10.87
C GLY A 35 -13.93 7.58 -11.76
N GLU A 36 -14.31 7.25 -12.99
CA GLU A 36 -13.50 6.41 -13.89
C GLU A 36 -12.11 6.98 -14.18
N GLU A 37 -12.01 8.29 -14.47
CA GLU A 37 -10.75 8.94 -14.82
C GLU A 37 -9.80 9.04 -13.62
N VAL A 38 -10.25 9.69 -12.54
CA VAL A 38 -9.46 9.87 -11.31
C VAL A 38 -9.17 8.54 -10.64
N GLY A 39 -10.15 7.63 -10.63
CA GLY A 39 -10.00 6.30 -10.06
C GLY A 39 -8.97 5.47 -10.81
N ARG A 40 -8.86 5.60 -12.13
CA ARG A 40 -7.79 4.97 -12.91
C ARG A 40 -6.42 5.53 -12.56
N GLU A 41 -6.27 6.86 -12.51
CA GLU A 41 -5.00 7.47 -12.09
C GLU A 41 -4.58 7.02 -10.67
N LEU A 42 -5.54 6.91 -9.75
CA LEU A 42 -5.29 6.41 -8.40
C LEU A 42 -4.84 4.96 -8.39
N VAL A 43 -5.51 4.09 -9.14
CA VAL A 43 -5.16 2.67 -9.27
C VAL A 43 -3.75 2.53 -9.83
N ASP A 44 -3.43 3.23 -10.93
CA ASP A 44 -2.10 3.19 -11.54
C ASP A 44 -1.01 3.61 -10.53
N LYS A 45 -1.27 4.65 -9.73
CA LYS A 45 -0.32 5.11 -8.72
C LYS A 45 -0.19 4.13 -7.55
N ILE A 46 -1.28 3.53 -7.10
CA ILE A 46 -1.26 2.52 -6.04
C ILE A 46 -0.49 1.28 -6.50
N GLU A 47 -0.72 0.81 -7.73
CA GLU A 47 0.01 -0.31 -8.32
C GLU A 47 1.50 -0.01 -8.45
N GLU A 48 1.90 1.21 -8.82
CA GLU A 48 3.30 1.63 -8.81
C GLU A 48 3.94 1.47 -7.43
N ILE A 49 3.25 1.90 -6.37
CA ILE A 49 3.73 1.76 -4.98
C ILE A 49 3.82 0.29 -4.57
N ILE A 50 2.81 -0.51 -4.92
CA ILE A 50 2.75 -1.95 -4.65
C ILE A 50 3.88 -2.69 -5.38
N ASN A 51 4.17 -2.32 -6.62
CA ASN A 51 5.30 -2.89 -7.38
C ASN A 51 6.63 -2.57 -6.69
N VAL A 52 6.82 -1.36 -6.18
CA VAL A 52 8.02 -1.02 -5.40
C VAL A 52 8.11 -1.86 -4.12
N LEU A 53 6.98 -2.09 -3.44
CA LEU A 53 6.91 -2.94 -2.25
C LEU A 53 7.31 -4.39 -2.55
N ASP A 54 6.82 -4.96 -3.66
CA ASP A 54 7.15 -6.33 -4.09
C ASP A 54 8.64 -6.53 -4.38
N GLN A 55 9.34 -5.48 -4.82
CA GLN A 55 10.78 -5.55 -5.06
C GLN A 55 11.62 -5.48 -3.79
N LEU A 56 11.03 -5.22 -2.61
CA LEU A 56 11.76 -5.17 -1.36
C LEU A 56 12.17 -6.57 -0.89
N LYS A 57 13.47 -6.72 -0.60
CA LYS A 57 14.05 -7.99 -0.11
C LYS A 57 14.69 -7.75 1.26
N PRO A 58 13.97 -7.98 2.37
CA PRO A 58 14.56 -7.89 3.70
C PRO A 58 15.60 -9.01 3.87
N ASP A 59 16.62 -8.74 4.68
CA ASP A 59 17.56 -9.79 5.09
C ASP A 59 16.94 -10.63 6.21
N TRP A 60 16.41 -11.80 5.84
CA TRP A 60 15.77 -12.73 6.75
C TRP A 60 16.72 -13.39 7.75
N ASN A 61 18.03 -13.27 7.58
CA ASN A 61 18.98 -13.73 8.61
C ASN A 61 19.06 -12.73 9.77
N LEU A 62 18.62 -11.49 9.56
CA LEU A 62 18.74 -10.39 10.52
C LEU A 62 17.40 -9.89 11.03
N LEU A 63 16.33 -10.01 10.24
CA LEU A 63 15.03 -9.44 10.54
C LEU A 63 13.98 -10.54 10.78
N SER A 64 13.21 -10.36 11.86
CA SER A 64 11.97 -11.11 12.05
C SER A 64 10.88 -10.61 11.08
N LEU A 65 9.76 -11.32 11.00
CA LEU A 65 8.61 -10.85 10.20
C LEU A 65 8.12 -9.47 10.68
N GLU A 66 8.04 -9.26 11.99
CA GLU A 66 7.65 -7.97 12.57
C GLU A 66 8.66 -6.86 12.24
N ASP A 67 9.95 -7.15 12.37
CA ASP A 67 11.01 -6.19 12.02
C ASP A 67 11.01 -5.88 10.51
N SER A 68 10.74 -6.89 9.68
CA SER A 68 10.64 -6.73 8.22
C SER A 68 9.46 -5.85 7.82
N ALA A 69 8.34 -5.91 8.55
CA ALA A 69 7.18 -5.03 8.35
C ALA A 69 7.53 -3.57 8.70
N ASN A 70 8.21 -3.34 9.82
CA ASN A 70 8.67 -2.01 10.20
C ASN A 70 9.75 -1.47 9.26
N TRP A 71 10.62 -2.34 8.76
CA TRP A 71 11.64 -2.00 7.78
C TRP A 71 11.01 -1.63 6.43
N SER A 72 10.02 -2.38 5.94
CA SER A 72 9.36 -2.10 4.66
C SER A 72 8.65 -0.74 4.69
N LYS A 73 7.97 -0.39 5.79
CA LYS A 73 7.42 0.97 6.00
C LYS A 73 8.46 2.06 5.80
N LYS A 74 9.66 1.89 6.37
CA LYS A 74 10.75 2.88 6.25
C LYS A 74 11.27 2.98 4.81
N GLN A 75 11.40 1.86 4.11
CA GLN A 75 11.83 1.86 2.71
C GLN A 75 10.82 2.54 1.81
N ILE A 76 9.53 2.20 1.95
CA ILE A 76 8.46 2.82 1.19
C ILE A 76 8.35 4.31 1.49
N HIS A 77 8.33 4.72 2.75
CA HIS A 77 8.19 6.15 3.09
C HIS A 77 9.36 7.01 2.60
N ARG A 78 10.55 6.42 2.46
CA ARG A 78 11.69 7.10 1.84
C ARG A 78 11.47 7.41 0.35
N ILE A 79 10.72 6.56 -0.35
CA ILE A 79 10.42 6.70 -1.78
C ILE A 79 9.15 7.54 -1.97
N TYR A 80 8.14 7.35 -1.12
CA TYR A 80 6.84 8.02 -1.12
C TYR A 80 6.59 8.73 0.22
N PRO A 81 7.24 9.89 0.46
CA PRO A 81 7.11 10.64 1.71
C PRO A 81 5.70 11.21 1.95
N GLU A 82 4.86 11.27 0.92
CA GLU A 82 3.46 11.67 0.99
C GLU A 82 2.54 10.65 1.65
N LEU A 83 3.01 9.41 1.86
CA LEU A 83 2.23 8.37 2.51
C LEU A 83 2.19 8.59 4.03
N ASN A 84 0.98 8.57 4.58
CA ASN A 84 0.70 8.72 5.99
C ASN A 84 0.84 7.37 6.73
N HIS A 85 0.67 7.43 8.05
CA HIS A 85 0.85 6.26 8.91
C HIS A 85 -0.08 5.09 8.54
N ASP A 86 -1.34 5.36 8.19
CA ASP A 86 -2.32 4.31 7.90
C ASP A 86 -2.04 3.62 6.57
N SER A 87 -1.66 4.38 5.53
CA SER A 87 -1.26 3.81 4.25
C SER A 87 0.03 2.99 4.36
N LEU A 88 1.00 3.45 5.16
CA LEU A 88 2.20 2.66 5.43
C LEU A 88 1.88 1.37 6.19
N ASN A 89 0.94 1.41 7.14
CA ASN A 89 0.50 0.20 7.84
C ASN A 89 -0.23 -0.78 6.92
N ALA A 90 -1.07 -0.27 6.00
CA ALA A 90 -1.75 -1.09 5.00
C ALA A 90 -0.75 -1.82 4.09
N LEU A 91 0.31 -1.12 3.65
CA LEU A 91 1.37 -1.74 2.84
C LEU A 91 2.21 -2.73 3.64
N ALA A 92 2.52 -2.46 4.91
CA ALA A 92 3.21 -3.42 5.77
C ALA A 92 2.38 -4.69 5.99
N TRP A 93 1.07 -4.53 6.16
CA TRP A 93 0.13 -5.63 6.27
C TRP A 93 0.09 -6.47 4.98
N LEU A 94 0.01 -5.83 3.80
CA LEU A 94 0.13 -6.51 2.51
C LEU A 94 1.45 -7.28 2.38
N PHE A 95 2.57 -6.62 2.69
CA PHE A 95 3.92 -7.19 2.63
C PHE A 95 4.05 -8.45 3.48
N THR A 96 3.59 -8.40 4.73
CA THR A 96 3.66 -9.56 5.64
C THR A 96 2.72 -10.69 5.22
N TRP A 97 1.66 -10.39 4.47
CA TRP A 97 0.76 -11.41 3.91
C TRP A 97 1.39 -12.14 2.72
N TRP A 98 2.03 -11.44 1.79
CA TRP A 98 2.72 -12.06 0.64
C TRP A 98 3.88 -12.99 1.02
N TRP A 99 4.46 -12.77 2.21
CA TRP A 99 5.52 -13.65 2.71
C TRP A 99 5.01 -15.01 3.22
N LYS A 100 3.74 -15.10 3.65
CA LYS A 100 3.15 -16.37 4.11
C LYS A 100 2.71 -17.24 2.95
#